data_AF-A0A940LVT4-F1
#
_entry.id   AF-A0A940LVT4-F1
#
_cell.length_a   1.000
_cell.length_b   1.000
_cell.length_c   1.000
_cell.angle_alpha   90.00
_cell.angle_beta   90.00
_cell.angle_gamma   90.00
#
_symmetry.space_group_name_H-M   'P 1'
#
loop_
_entity.id
_entity.type
_entity.pdbx_description
1 polymer ?
#
loop_
_entity_poly.entity_id
_entity_poly.type
_entity_poly.pdbx_seq_one_letter_code
_entity_poly.pdbx_strand_id
1 'polypeptide(L)'
;MIDVIDTSSSPFVRTSASLGVPAFAVKAERAGASPTCEPGLAGEHLPAWKQRLISTVTSLKGLGPNWDGQGALAVKPEVIYRIESILSTALAQVASPVAPFLVPLADGGVQVEWHRSGAALEVAFWASGETTGYFEDRKAGVEIEAEGDEAMHLLLRRARRVAQGVRDASNEGSAAASVERSIAA
;
A
#
# COMPACT_ATOMS: atom_id res chain seq x y z
N MET A 1 -0.18 18.01 62.15
CA MET A 1 -1.58 17.56 62.10
C MET A 1 -1.65 16.50 61.01
N ILE A 2 -1.63 15.21 61.40
CA ILE A 2 -2.13 14.01 60.68
C ILE A 2 -1.58 13.72 59.25
N ASP A 3 -1.20 12.50 58.83
CA ASP A 3 -0.47 11.37 59.47
C ASP A 3 -0.20 10.24 58.45
N VAL A 4 1.00 9.61 58.46
CA VAL A 4 1.43 8.37 57.70
C VAL A 4 1.10 8.44 56.17
N ILE A 5 1.09 7.45 55.23
CA ILE A 5 1.72 6.13 54.90
C ILE A 5 2.14 6.28 53.41
N ASP A 6 3.25 5.82 52.81
CA ASP A 6 4.16 4.65 52.86
C ASP A 6 3.71 3.34 52.15
N THR A 7 4.65 2.75 51.41
CA THR A 7 4.69 1.42 50.74
C THR A 7 3.74 1.02 49.57
N SER A 8 4.37 0.32 48.61
CA SER A 8 3.93 -0.95 47.96
C SER A 8 3.56 -1.00 46.46
N SER A 9 4.57 -1.30 45.65
CA SER A 9 4.71 -2.53 44.82
C SER A 9 3.52 -3.17 44.07
N SER A 10 3.81 -3.52 42.80
CA SER A 10 3.39 -4.76 42.10
C SER A 10 2.03 -4.74 41.33
N PRO A 11 1.65 -5.79 40.55
CA PRO A 11 2.01 -5.78 39.14
C PRO A 11 0.83 -6.06 38.18
N PHE A 12 0.90 -5.57 36.93
CA PHE A 12 -0.12 -5.94 35.93
C PHE A 12 0.19 -7.30 35.30
N VAL A 13 -0.66 -8.29 35.59
CA VAL A 13 -0.48 -9.70 35.21
C VAL A 13 -0.81 -9.94 33.74
N ARG A 14 0.08 -10.64 33.03
CA ARG A 14 -0.25 -11.28 31.74
C ARG A 14 -1.06 -12.57 32.00
N THR A 15 -2.37 -12.53 31.75
CA THR A 15 -3.18 -13.76 31.68
C THR A 15 -3.24 -14.25 30.25
N SER A 16 -2.59 -15.39 29.96
CA SER A 16 -2.72 -16.08 28.68
C SER A 16 -3.89 -17.07 28.74
N ALA A 17 -4.90 -16.88 27.90
CA ALA A 17 -6.04 -17.80 27.78
C ALA A 17 -5.79 -18.81 26.65
N SER A 18 -5.08 -19.90 26.96
CA SER A 18 -4.90 -21.03 26.04
C SER A 18 -6.19 -21.85 25.94
N LEU A 19 -6.96 -21.68 24.86
CA LEU A 19 -8.07 -22.57 24.53
C LEU A 19 -7.54 -23.82 23.82
N GLY A 20 -7.49 -24.93 24.55
CA GLY A 20 -7.05 -26.23 24.01
C GLY A 20 -8.08 -26.85 23.06
N VAL A 21 -7.59 -27.36 21.93
CA VAL A 21 -8.38 -28.17 20.97
C VAL A 21 -7.88 -29.62 21.07
N PRO A 22 -8.76 -30.63 21.20
CA PRO A 22 -8.33 -32.02 21.37
C PRO A 22 -7.70 -32.59 20.09
N ALA A 23 -6.56 -33.25 20.24
CA ALA A 23 -5.85 -33.90 19.13
C ALA A 23 -6.53 -35.22 18.75
N PHE A 24 -7.33 -35.23 17.69
CA PHE A 24 -7.81 -36.46 17.06
C PHE A 24 -6.78 -37.01 16.07
N ALA A 25 -6.16 -38.14 16.41
CA ALA A 25 -5.24 -38.84 15.53
C ALA A 25 -6.02 -39.64 14.46
N VAL A 26 -5.93 -39.22 13.19
CA VAL A 26 -6.42 -40.00 12.05
C VAL A 26 -5.26 -40.74 11.40
N LYS A 27 -5.41 -42.06 11.29
CA LYS A 27 -4.42 -42.96 10.66
C LYS A 27 -4.35 -42.70 9.16
N ALA A 28 -3.21 -42.23 8.66
CA ALA A 28 -2.98 -42.03 7.23
C ALA A 28 -2.75 -43.38 6.52
N GLU A 29 -3.78 -43.89 5.83
CA GLU A 29 -3.69 -45.10 5.00
C GLU A 29 -3.46 -44.72 3.53
N ARG A 30 -2.46 -45.32 2.89
CA ARG A 30 -2.09 -45.01 1.50
C ARG A 30 -2.99 -45.74 0.51
N ALA A 31 -3.92 -45.02 -0.10
CA ALA A 31 -4.58 -45.43 -1.36
C ALA A 31 -4.13 -44.48 -2.48
N GLY A 32 -3.65 -45.04 -3.60
CA GLY A 32 -3.16 -44.27 -4.73
C GLY A 32 -4.25 -44.00 -5.76
N ALA A 33 -4.49 -42.72 -6.06
CA ALA A 33 -5.15 -42.29 -7.28
C ALA A 33 -4.60 -40.90 -7.65
N SER A 34 -4.28 -40.68 -8.92
CA SER A 34 -4.07 -39.32 -9.44
C SER A 34 -5.42 -38.78 -9.89
N PRO A 35 -6.04 -37.81 -9.18
CA PRO A 35 -6.99 -36.94 -9.85
C PRO A 35 -6.21 -36.10 -10.86
N THR A 36 -6.65 -36.09 -12.12
CA THR A 36 -6.29 -34.98 -13.01
C THR A 36 -6.80 -33.71 -12.36
N CYS A 37 -5.89 -32.76 -12.07
CA CYS A 37 -6.26 -31.52 -11.43
C CYS A 37 -6.96 -30.63 -12.47
N GLU A 38 -8.27 -30.80 -12.59
CA GLU A 38 -9.16 -29.78 -13.15
C GLU A 38 -8.80 -28.43 -12.52
N PRO A 39 -8.75 -27.32 -13.28
CA PRO A 39 -8.41 -25.99 -12.76
C PRO A 39 -9.58 -25.40 -11.94
N GLY A 40 -9.93 -26.07 -10.85
CA GLY A 40 -11.03 -25.74 -9.97
C GLY A 40 -10.75 -24.50 -9.14
N LEU A 41 -11.28 -23.37 -9.57
CA LEU A 41 -11.59 -22.18 -8.76
C LEU A 41 -10.55 -21.84 -7.69
N ALA A 42 -9.29 -21.69 -8.10
CA ALA A 42 -8.27 -21.06 -7.26
C ALA A 42 -8.69 -19.62 -6.98
N GLY A 43 -9.31 -19.38 -5.82
CA GLY A 43 -9.91 -18.09 -5.47
C GLY A 43 -8.90 -16.95 -5.65
N GLU A 44 -9.28 -15.93 -6.44
CA GLU A 44 -8.34 -14.93 -6.94
C GLU A 44 -7.61 -14.21 -5.80
N HIS A 45 -6.35 -14.58 -5.60
CA HIS A 45 -5.50 -13.95 -4.60
C HIS A 45 -5.18 -12.51 -5.05
N LEU A 46 -5.91 -11.55 -4.46
CA LEU A 46 -5.83 -10.13 -4.79
C LEU A 46 -4.36 -9.66 -4.92
N PRO A 47 -4.00 -8.91 -5.98
CA PRO A 47 -2.65 -8.37 -6.13
C PRO A 47 -2.18 -7.62 -4.88
N ALA A 48 -0.92 -7.81 -4.48
CA ALA A 48 -0.40 -7.32 -3.20
C ALA A 48 -0.52 -5.78 -3.00
N TRP A 49 -0.59 -5.01 -4.09
CA TRP A 49 -0.88 -3.57 -4.03
C TRP A 49 -2.31 -3.27 -3.58
N LYS A 50 -3.29 -4.06 -4.04
CA LYS A 50 -4.71 -3.91 -3.69
C LYS A 50 -4.97 -4.41 -2.27
N GLN A 51 -4.26 -5.46 -1.83
CA GLN A 51 -4.26 -5.87 -0.41
C GLN A 51 -3.74 -4.76 0.51
N ARG A 52 -2.61 -4.12 0.17
CA ARG A 52 -2.09 -2.95 0.92
C ARG A 52 -3.10 -1.80 0.92
N LEU A 53 -3.65 -1.45 -0.25
CA LEU A 53 -4.64 -0.37 -0.37
C LEU A 53 -5.86 -0.61 0.54
N ILE A 54 -6.43 -1.83 0.51
CA ILE A 54 -7.55 -2.22 1.38
C ILE A 54 -7.16 -2.09 2.87
N SER A 55 -5.99 -2.59 3.27
CA SER A 55 -5.53 -2.51 4.67
C SER A 55 -5.35 -1.05 5.15
N THR A 56 -4.77 -0.19 4.32
CA THR A 56 -4.62 1.24 4.63
C THR A 56 -6.00 1.92 4.70
N VAL A 57 -6.89 1.64 3.75
CA VAL A 57 -8.26 2.16 3.73
C VAL A 57 -9.06 1.74 4.97
N THR A 58 -8.95 0.48 5.42
CA THR A 58 -9.56 0.02 6.67
C THR A 58 -9.01 0.76 7.88
N SER A 59 -7.70 1.06 7.90
CA SER A 59 -7.08 1.84 8.98
C SER A 59 -7.58 3.29 9.00
N LEU A 60 -7.64 3.95 7.83
CA LEU A 60 -8.17 5.32 7.69
C LEU A 60 -9.64 5.44 8.08
N LYS A 61 -10.48 4.47 7.67
CA LYS A 61 -11.89 4.36 8.07
C LYS A 61 -12.07 4.09 9.58
N GLY A 62 -11.00 3.73 10.30
CA GLY A 62 -10.98 3.56 11.75
C GLY A 62 -10.49 4.80 12.54
N LEU A 63 -10.05 5.87 11.88
CA LEU A 63 -9.59 7.09 12.55
C LEU A 63 -10.78 7.91 13.06
N GLY A 64 -10.94 7.95 14.39
CA GLY A 64 -11.86 8.89 15.05
C GLY A 64 -11.36 10.34 14.99
N PRO A 65 -12.17 11.31 15.44
CA PRO A 65 -11.73 12.71 15.57
C PRO A 65 -10.58 12.84 16.60
N ASN A 66 -9.74 13.85 16.41
CA ASN A 66 -8.53 14.14 17.18
C ASN A 66 -7.49 13.00 17.16
N TRP A 67 -7.39 12.27 16.04
CA TRP A 67 -6.42 11.16 15.87
C TRP A 67 -4.95 11.60 15.89
N ASP A 68 -4.69 12.88 15.62
CA ASP A 68 -3.38 13.54 15.67
C ASP A 68 -3.07 14.21 17.02
N GLY A 69 -4.07 14.32 17.91
CA GLY A 69 -3.98 15.10 19.14
C GLY A 69 -3.99 16.63 18.95
N GLN A 70 -4.23 17.15 17.74
CA GLN A 70 -4.28 18.59 17.41
C GLN A 70 -5.65 19.02 16.84
N GLY A 71 -6.66 18.15 16.93
CA GLY A 71 -8.04 18.43 16.55
C GLY A 71 -8.46 17.95 15.17
N ALA A 72 -7.65 17.12 14.48
CA ALA A 72 -7.99 16.62 13.15
C ALA A 72 -9.36 15.93 13.10
N LEU A 73 -10.09 16.14 12.00
CA LEU A 73 -11.36 15.48 11.77
C LEU A 73 -11.16 14.00 11.38
N ALA A 74 -12.18 13.19 11.61
CA ALA A 74 -12.24 11.82 11.12
C ALA A 74 -12.25 11.82 9.57
N VAL A 75 -11.61 10.82 8.96
CA VAL A 75 -11.47 10.76 7.50
C VAL A 75 -12.83 10.53 6.84
N LYS A 76 -13.18 11.39 5.86
CA LYS A 76 -14.45 11.37 5.16
C LYS A 76 -14.61 10.12 4.26
N PRO A 77 -15.68 9.32 4.41
CA PRO A 77 -15.92 8.14 3.57
C PRO A 77 -15.96 8.46 2.07
N GLU A 78 -16.52 9.60 1.67
CA GLU A 78 -16.62 10.05 0.29
C GLU A 78 -15.24 10.34 -0.35
N VAL A 79 -14.28 10.85 0.43
CA VAL A 79 -12.89 11.04 -0.02
C VAL A 79 -12.22 9.70 -0.27
N ILE A 80 -12.42 8.73 0.64
CA ILE A 80 -11.91 7.37 0.47
C ILE A 80 -12.50 6.69 -0.77
N TYR A 81 -13.82 6.74 -0.99
CA TYR A 81 -14.44 6.14 -2.18
C TYR A 81 -13.96 6.78 -3.49
N ARG A 82 -13.73 8.11 -3.50
CA ARG A 82 -13.12 8.82 -4.63
C ARG A 82 -11.72 8.29 -4.93
N ILE A 83 -10.87 8.13 -3.90
CA ILE A 83 -9.50 7.59 -4.03
C ILE A 83 -9.49 6.12 -4.45
N GLU A 84 -10.31 5.25 -3.85
CA GLU A 84 -10.41 3.83 -4.19
C GLU A 84 -10.78 3.64 -5.68
N SER A 85 -11.68 4.47 -6.20
CA SER A 85 -12.06 4.50 -7.62
C SER A 85 -10.92 4.97 -8.53
N ILE A 86 -10.34 6.14 -8.25
CA ILE A 86 -9.27 6.74 -9.06
C ILE A 86 -8.04 5.83 -9.12
N LEU A 87 -7.61 5.26 -7.99
CA LEU A 87 -6.46 4.36 -7.94
C LEU A 87 -6.73 3.04 -8.67
N SER A 88 -7.96 2.53 -8.63
CA SER A 88 -8.33 1.34 -9.42
C SER A 88 -8.17 1.60 -10.92
N THR A 89 -8.61 2.76 -11.42
CA THR A 89 -8.43 3.14 -12.83
C THR A 89 -6.96 3.45 -13.18
N ALA A 90 -6.26 4.21 -12.35
CA ALA A 90 -4.88 4.65 -12.61
C ALA A 90 -3.87 3.48 -12.61
N LEU A 91 -4.12 2.44 -11.81
CA LEU A 91 -3.21 1.30 -11.65
C LEU A 91 -3.60 0.06 -12.47
N ALA A 92 -4.80 -0.01 -13.06
CA ALA A 92 -5.28 -1.17 -13.82
C ALA A 92 -4.35 -1.60 -14.97
N GLN A 93 -3.66 -0.64 -15.62
CA GLN A 93 -2.77 -0.88 -16.77
C GLN A 93 -1.27 -0.80 -16.39
N VAL A 94 -0.95 -1.00 -15.11
CA VAL A 94 0.41 -1.06 -14.58
C VAL A 94 0.73 -2.51 -14.21
N ALA A 95 1.75 -3.09 -14.83
CA ALA A 95 2.24 -4.41 -14.43
C ALA A 95 2.89 -4.32 -13.04
N SER A 96 2.43 -5.15 -12.09
CA SER A 96 2.89 -5.20 -10.70
C SER A 96 3.10 -3.81 -10.05
N PRO A 97 2.04 -2.99 -9.89
CA PRO A 97 2.17 -1.66 -9.35
C PRO A 97 2.55 -1.68 -7.87
N VAL A 98 3.24 -0.63 -7.44
CA VAL A 98 3.39 -0.28 -6.02
C VAL A 98 2.25 0.68 -5.65
N ALA A 99 1.52 0.32 -4.59
CA ALA A 99 0.47 1.16 -4.03
C ALA A 99 1.07 2.47 -3.49
N PRO A 100 0.32 3.59 -3.55
CA PRO A 100 0.71 4.82 -2.88
C PRO A 100 0.66 4.64 -1.35
N PHE A 101 1.28 5.57 -0.63
CA PHE A 101 0.86 5.86 0.73
C PHE A 101 -0.44 6.68 0.68
N LEU A 102 -1.31 6.48 1.68
CA LEU A 102 -2.48 7.32 1.90
C LEU A 102 -2.31 7.99 3.26
N VAL A 103 -2.17 9.31 3.27
CA VAL A 103 -1.91 10.11 4.47
C VAL A 103 -3.18 10.88 4.84
N PRO A 104 -3.73 10.72 6.05
CA PRO A 104 -4.91 11.46 6.48
C PRO A 104 -4.59 12.96 6.67
N LEU A 105 -5.50 13.83 6.24
CA LEU A 105 -5.39 15.28 6.39
C LEU A 105 -6.26 15.76 7.56
N ALA A 106 -5.88 16.87 8.19
CA ALA A 106 -6.52 17.38 9.40
C ALA A 106 -7.98 17.83 9.21
N ASP A 107 -8.40 18.12 7.98
CA ASP A 107 -9.78 18.44 7.61
C ASP A 107 -10.67 17.20 7.39
N GLY A 108 -10.09 15.99 7.48
CA GLY A 108 -10.75 14.73 7.12
C GLY A 108 -10.56 14.33 5.65
N GLY A 109 -9.73 15.06 4.90
CA GLY A 109 -9.25 14.68 3.58
C GLY A 109 -8.16 13.59 3.63
N VAL A 110 -7.60 13.25 2.47
CA VAL A 110 -6.49 12.28 2.34
C VAL A 110 -5.56 12.68 1.21
N GLN A 111 -4.24 12.66 1.45
CA GLN A 111 -3.21 12.79 0.42
C GLN A 111 -2.75 11.41 -0.09
N VAL A 112 -2.55 11.31 -1.41
CA VAL A 112 -2.10 10.12 -2.13
C VAL A 112 -0.66 10.34 -2.61
N GLU A 113 0.27 9.49 -2.17
CA GLU A 113 1.71 9.77 -2.30
C GLU A 113 2.53 8.61 -2.89
N TRP A 114 3.46 8.94 -3.79
CA TRP A 114 4.55 8.05 -4.20
C TRP A 114 5.89 8.81 -4.24
N HIS A 115 6.85 8.40 -3.43
CA HIS A 115 8.23 8.90 -3.48
C HIS A 115 9.14 7.76 -3.95
N ARG A 116 9.61 7.81 -5.21
CA ARG A 116 10.35 6.69 -5.82
C ARG A 116 11.30 7.10 -6.94
N SER A 117 12.47 6.45 -6.98
CA SER A 117 13.41 6.48 -8.13
C SER A 117 13.98 7.86 -8.52
N GLY A 118 13.83 8.87 -7.65
CA GLY A 118 14.18 10.27 -7.92
C GLY A 118 12.99 11.16 -8.33
N ALA A 119 11.76 10.66 -8.22
CA ALA A 119 10.53 11.40 -8.46
C ALA A 119 9.57 11.33 -7.26
N ALA A 120 8.75 12.37 -7.11
CA ALA A 120 7.63 12.44 -6.17
C ALA A 120 6.32 12.68 -6.93
N LEU A 121 5.22 12.15 -6.42
CA LEU A 121 3.86 12.49 -6.84
C LEU A 121 2.98 12.49 -5.59
N GLU A 122 2.45 13.67 -5.26
CA GLU A 122 1.59 13.91 -4.10
C GLU A 122 0.29 14.53 -4.60
N VAL A 123 -0.87 14.01 -4.19
CA VAL A 123 -2.18 14.55 -4.59
C VAL A 123 -3.14 14.54 -3.40
N ALA A 124 -3.46 15.72 -2.89
CA ALA A 124 -4.38 15.91 -1.77
C ALA A 124 -5.84 15.96 -2.25
N PHE A 125 -6.68 15.14 -1.64
CA PHE A 125 -8.13 15.16 -1.80
C PHE A 125 -8.73 15.76 -0.52
N TRP A 126 -9.03 17.05 -0.58
CA TRP A 126 -9.50 17.82 0.56
C TRP A 126 -10.96 17.50 0.91
N ALA A 127 -11.33 17.65 2.18
CA ALA A 127 -12.66 17.43 2.70
C ALA A 127 -13.69 18.45 2.18
N SER A 128 -13.25 19.56 1.60
CA SER A 128 -14.05 20.51 0.83
C SER A 128 -14.52 19.96 -0.53
N GLY A 129 -13.85 18.91 -1.04
CA GLY A 129 -14.00 18.38 -2.40
C GLY A 129 -12.92 18.87 -3.36
N GLU A 130 -12.15 19.89 -2.97
CA GLU A 130 -11.02 20.42 -3.74
C GLU A 130 -9.91 19.36 -3.92
N THR A 131 -8.99 19.62 -4.84
CA THR A 131 -7.89 18.71 -5.14
C THR A 131 -6.67 19.51 -5.53
N THR A 132 -5.53 19.24 -4.89
CA THR A 132 -4.24 19.86 -5.23
C THR A 132 -3.21 18.77 -5.49
N GLY A 133 -2.21 19.04 -6.31
CA GLY A 133 -1.23 18.04 -6.72
C GLY A 133 0.15 18.63 -6.97
N TYR A 134 1.16 17.88 -6.58
CA TYR A 134 2.57 18.18 -6.75
C TYR A 134 3.28 17.00 -7.43
N PHE A 135 4.21 17.29 -8.34
CA PHE A 135 5.07 16.29 -8.96
C PHE A 135 6.50 16.81 -9.12
N GLU A 136 7.45 15.99 -8.68
CA GLU A 136 8.89 16.23 -8.84
C GLU A 136 9.53 15.12 -9.68
N ASP A 137 10.50 15.45 -10.53
CA ASP A 137 11.45 14.51 -11.13
C ASP A 137 12.86 15.13 -11.15
N ARG A 138 13.66 14.78 -10.13
CA ARG A 138 15.03 15.26 -9.91
C ARG A 138 15.99 14.88 -11.03
N LYS A 139 15.66 13.87 -11.85
CA LYS A 139 16.50 13.45 -12.98
C LYS A 139 16.19 14.23 -14.26
N ALA A 140 14.96 14.72 -14.40
CA ALA A 140 14.55 15.59 -15.51
C ALA A 140 14.68 17.09 -15.18
N GLY A 141 14.83 17.45 -13.90
CA GLY A 141 14.76 18.85 -13.45
C GLY A 141 13.35 19.42 -13.60
N VAL A 142 12.32 18.59 -13.39
CA VAL A 142 10.92 18.95 -13.58
C VAL A 142 10.20 19.01 -12.24
N GLU A 143 9.50 20.12 -12.01
CA GLU A 143 8.65 20.38 -10.86
C GLU A 143 7.32 20.95 -11.39
N ILE A 144 6.19 20.48 -10.84
CA ILE A 144 4.84 20.84 -11.30
C ILE A 144 3.90 20.88 -10.09
N GLU A 145 3.27 22.02 -9.87
CA GLU A 145 2.08 22.19 -9.01
C GLU A 145 0.82 22.27 -9.89
N ALA A 146 -0.31 21.78 -9.37
CA ALA A 146 -1.60 21.78 -10.07
C ALA A 146 -2.79 21.76 -9.09
N GLU A 147 -3.94 22.23 -9.56
CA GLU A 147 -5.20 22.29 -8.80
C GLU A 147 -6.36 21.68 -9.61
N GLY A 148 -7.44 21.29 -8.92
CA GLY A 148 -8.68 20.81 -9.51
C GLY A 148 -8.50 19.65 -10.50
N ASP A 149 -9.01 19.85 -11.71
CA ASP A 149 -8.91 18.86 -12.80
C ASP A 149 -7.47 18.68 -13.30
N GLU A 150 -6.59 19.69 -13.18
CA GLU A 150 -5.19 19.51 -13.55
C GLU A 150 -4.42 18.69 -12.51
N ALA A 151 -4.77 18.77 -11.22
CA ALA A 151 -4.27 17.82 -10.22
C ALA A 151 -4.73 16.39 -10.51
N MET A 152 -5.96 16.21 -11.02
CA MET A 152 -6.46 14.91 -11.49
C MET A 152 -5.71 14.41 -12.73
N HIS A 153 -5.47 15.28 -13.71
CA HIS A 153 -4.66 14.95 -14.90
C HIS A 153 -3.21 14.63 -14.53
N LEU A 154 -2.63 15.33 -13.54
CA LEU A 154 -1.31 15.05 -13.02
C LEU A 154 -1.25 13.64 -12.41
N LEU A 155 -2.22 13.28 -11.54
CA LEU A 155 -2.35 11.93 -11.00
C LEU A 155 -2.42 10.88 -12.11
N LEU A 156 -3.41 10.98 -13.00
CA LEU A 156 -3.68 9.96 -14.02
C LEU A 156 -2.51 9.79 -15.01
N ARG A 157 -1.80 10.87 -15.35
CA ARG A 157 -0.63 10.83 -16.25
C ARG A 157 0.65 10.36 -15.55
N ARG A 158 0.85 10.65 -14.25
CA ARG A 158 2.11 10.38 -13.53
C ARG A 158 2.08 9.11 -12.67
N ALA A 159 0.91 8.68 -12.17
CA ALA A 159 0.77 7.48 -11.34
C ALA A 159 1.38 6.23 -11.99
N ARG A 160 1.13 6.00 -13.29
CA ARG A 160 1.74 4.90 -14.05
C ARG A 160 3.27 4.91 -14.04
N ARG A 161 3.93 6.08 -13.92
CA ARG A 161 5.39 6.20 -13.88
C ARG A 161 5.96 5.95 -12.48
N VAL A 162 5.34 6.48 -11.43
CA VAL A 162 5.82 6.33 -10.04
C VAL A 162 5.45 4.98 -9.43
N ALA A 163 4.29 4.42 -9.79
CA ALA A 163 3.81 3.13 -9.32
C ALA A 163 4.48 1.94 -10.03
N GLN A 164 5.13 2.13 -11.19
CA GLN A 164 5.85 1.06 -11.88
C GLN A 164 6.89 0.43 -10.96
N GLY A 165 6.83 -0.90 -10.82
CA GLY A 165 7.91 -1.66 -10.19
C GLY A 165 9.26 -1.33 -10.81
N VAL A 166 10.32 -1.32 -10.00
CA VAL A 166 11.67 -1.47 -10.53
C VAL A 166 11.67 -2.81 -11.29
N ARG A 167 11.98 -2.79 -12.58
CA ARG A 167 12.38 -4.03 -13.27
C ARG A 167 13.65 -4.51 -12.58
N ASP A 168 13.66 -5.73 -12.07
CA ASP A 168 14.85 -6.28 -11.43
C ASP A 168 16.04 -6.17 -12.39
N ALA A 169 17.10 -5.48 -11.94
CA ALA A 169 18.26 -5.12 -12.75
C ALA A 169 19.23 -6.31 -12.97
N SER A 170 18.67 -7.51 -13.12
CA SER A 170 19.35 -8.80 -13.09
C SER A 170 19.25 -9.58 -14.40
N ASN A 171 18.76 -8.97 -15.49
CA ASN A 171 18.68 -9.61 -16.81
C ASN A 171 19.29 -8.79 -17.97
N GLU A 172 19.79 -7.57 -17.74
CA GLU A 172 20.58 -6.80 -18.71
C GLU A 172 22.08 -7.13 -18.55
N GLY A 173 22.44 -8.41 -18.74
CA GLY A 173 23.80 -8.89 -18.43
C GLY A 173 24.24 -10.23 -19.05
N SER A 174 23.52 -10.80 -20.03
CA SER A 174 23.89 -12.12 -20.59
C SER A 174 23.59 -12.31 -22.09
N ALA A 175 23.63 -11.24 -22.90
CA ALA A 175 23.30 -11.32 -24.34
C ALA A 175 24.27 -10.57 -25.29
N ALA A 176 25.39 -10.03 -24.78
CA ALA A 176 26.28 -9.14 -25.54
C ALA A 176 27.75 -9.63 -25.65
N ALA A 177 28.01 -10.92 -25.47
CA ALA A 177 29.36 -11.47 -25.42
C ALA A 177 29.50 -12.87 -26.08
N SER A 178 29.04 -13.02 -27.33
CA SER A 178 29.23 -14.28 -28.08
C SER A 178 29.34 -14.13 -29.61
N VAL A 179 29.64 -12.93 -30.13
CA VAL A 179 29.81 -12.68 -31.58
C VAL A 179 31.06 -11.84 -31.85
N GLU A 180 32.24 -12.34 -31.46
CA GLU A 180 33.51 -11.76 -31.95
C GLU A 180 34.72 -12.72 -31.89
N ARG A 181 34.60 -13.91 -32.53
CA ARG A 181 35.76 -14.76 -32.88
C ARG A 181 35.52 -15.53 -34.19
N SER A 182 35.84 -14.94 -35.35
CA SER A 182 36.23 -15.65 -36.60
C SER A 182 36.58 -14.69 -37.77
N ILE A 183 37.48 -13.72 -37.58
CA ILE A 183 38.23 -13.09 -38.70
C ILE A 183 39.66 -12.73 -38.23
N ALA A 184 40.60 -13.68 -38.32
CA ALA A 184 42.05 -13.43 -38.35
C ALA A 184 42.81 -14.73 -38.71
N ALA A 185 43.80 -14.62 -39.60
CA ALA A 185 44.66 -15.68 -40.13
C ALA A 185 43.93 -16.80 -40.91
#